data_AF-A0A6G3X9W3-F1
#
_entry.id   AF-A0A6G3X9W3-F1
#
_cell.length_a   1.000
_cell.length_b   1.000
_cell.length_c   1.000
_cell.angle_alpha   90.00
_cell.angle_beta   90.00
_cell.angle_gamma   90.00
#
_symmetry.space_group_name_H-M   'P 1'
#
loop_
_entity.id
_entity.type
_entity.pdbx_description
1 polymer ?
#
loop_
_entity_poly.entity_id
_entity_poly.type
_entity_poly.pdbx_seq_one_letter_code
_entity_poly.pdbx_strand_id
1 'polypeptide(L)'
;MELNRRSLLAAIGAGTAAALTGCGTGTSAAGSADGPAEGEITLLTPIYEGAKGKKLLEGETLVEFRKKYPDVKVNVDYTTYAQLNEKITTGLAGGLLPDVLMMGVGWIPPFAAKGAIAELPEKLAQAHDYEKRVLEPSRHDGKLYALPVVLDTRIVVYRKDHFAEAGIRKTPANWSELRAVAKQLTKKGRVGFDPFSIDLRQCWETFLFANGGQLFSADGRKPLFTDARGVEALQFFKDLVADGSADFARKTAAGAPSNVQTGQASMMMTTSALWVQVKEQNPELIEQDKLGAFVLANRKPAMLQGGTLVTQSASSKHPAAARALVEWLATPESILG
;
A
#
# COMPACT_ATOMS: atom_id res chain seq x y z
N MET A 1 -1.01 -39.34 52.21
CA MET A 1 -2.39 -38.89 52.47
C MET A 1 -2.83 -38.15 51.23
N GLU A 2 -3.49 -38.84 50.31
CA GLU A 2 -3.90 -38.27 49.02
C GLU A 2 -5.17 -37.43 49.20
N LEU A 3 -5.13 -36.18 48.76
CA LEU A 3 -6.28 -35.28 48.80
C LEU A 3 -6.98 -35.30 47.44
N ASN A 4 -8.18 -35.89 47.42
CA ASN A 4 -9.02 -36.05 46.24
C ASN A 4 -9.85 -34.76 45.98
N ARG A 5 -10.09 -34.46 44.70
CA ARG A 5 -10.79 -33.28 44.12
C ARG A 5 -12.21 -33.02 44.64
N ARG A 6 -12.80 -33.93 45.43
CA ARG A 6 -14.15 -33.79 45.99
C ARG A 6 -14.19 -32.97 47.29
N SER A 7 -13.07 -32.76 47.95
CA SER A 7 -12.99 -31.99 49.20
C SER A 7 -12.88 -30.48 49.00
N LEU A 8 -12.63 -30.02 47.76
CA LEU A 8 -12.47 -28.59 47.46
C LEU A 8 -13.79 -27.87 47.13
N LEU A 9 -14.88 -28.61 46.91
CA LEU A 9 -16.17 -28.05 46.46
C LEU A 9 -17.21 -27.87 47.58
N ALA A 10 -16.86 -28.20 48.83
CA ALA A 10 -17.76 -28.06 49.98
C ALA A 10 -17.52 -26.79 50.82
N ALA A 11 -16.70 -25.85 50.33
CA ALA A 11 -16.38 -24.60 51.05
C ALA A 11 -17.05 -23.35 50.46
N ILE A 12 -18.09 -23.50 49.64
CA ILE A 12 -18.85 -22.36 49.09
C ILE A 12 -20.34 -22.60 49.34
N GLY A 13 -20.81 -22.22 50.53
CA GLY A 13 -22.22 -22.28 50.86
C GLY A 13 -22.51 -21.81 52.28
N ALA A 14 -22.56 -20.49 52.48
CA ALA A 14 -23.58 -19.77 53.28
C ALA A 14 -23.05 -18.45 53.86
N GLY A 15 -23.69 -17.34 53.48
CA GLY A 15 -23.64 -16.03 54.17
C GLY A 15 -22.45 -15.17 53.80
N THR A 16 -22.56 -13.95 53.27
CA THR A 16 -23.48 -12.88 53.68
C THR A 16 -23.50 -11.80 52.60
N ALA A 17 -24.68 -11.23 52.36
CA ALA A 17 -24.87 -10.06 51.52
C ALA A 17 -24.37 -8.79 52.24
N ALA A 18 -23.36 -8.11 51.69
CA ALA A 18 -23.09 -6.69 51.91
C ALA A 18 -22.09 -6.15 50.87
N ALA A 19 -22.54 -5.15 50.10
CA ALA A 19 -21.78 -4.13 49.37
C ALA A 19 -20.48 -4.53 48.61
N LEU A 20 -20.59 -4.67 47.29
CA LEU A 20 -19.46 -4.49 46.35
C LEU A 20 -19.85 -3.49 45.26
N THR A 21 -19.72 -2.21 45.59
CA THR A 21 -19.43 -1.17 44.60
C THR A 21 -17.97 -1.30 44.16
N GLY A 22 -17.74 -1.36 42.85
CA GLY A 22 -16.46 -0.99 42.24
C GLY A 22 -15.44 -2.10 42.11
N CYS A 23 -15.51 -2.83 40.99
CA CYS A 23 -14.37 -3.20 40.13
C CYS A 23 -14.93 -4.00 38.94
N GLY A 24 -15.61 -3.30 38.04
CA GLY A 24 -15.90 -3.84 36.72
C GLY A 24 -14.62 -3.84 35.90
N THR A 25 -13.99 -4.99 35.75
CA THR A 25 -13.01 -5.24 34.69
C THR A 25 -13.71 -5.01 33.36
N GLY A 26 -13.53 -3.81 32.81
CA GLY A 26 -14.17 -3.35 31.59
C GLY A 26 -13.78 -4.21 30.40
N THR A 27 -14.62 -5.19 30.08
CA THR A 27 -14.76 -5.64 28.70
C THR A 27 -15.32 -4.45 27.95
N SER A 28 -14.43 -3.71 27.28
CA SER A 28 -14.78 -2.48 26.57
C SER A 28 -15.73 -2.85 25.44
N ALA A 29 -16.99 -2.45 25.58
CA ALA A 29 -17.97 -2.62 24.52
C ALA A 29 -17.52 -1.79 23.30
N ALA A 30 -17.42 -2.43 22.13
CA ALA A 30 -17.22 -1.73 20.88
C ALA A 30 -18.39 -0.76 20.67
N GLY A 31 -18.10 0.50 20.35
CA GLY A 31 -19.13 1.49 20.02
C GLY A 31 -19.90 1.08 18.75
N SER A 32 -21.10 1.64 18.55
CA SER A 32 -21.83 1.45 17.30
C SER A 32 -21.35 2.44 16.24
N ALA A 33 -21.19 1.98 15.00
CA ALA A 33 -20.90 2.86 13.85
C ALA A 33 -22.11 3.71 13.41
N ASP A 34 -23.31 3.40 13.92
CA ASP A 34 -24.57 4.09 13.60
C ASP A 34 -24.89 5.27 14.55
N GLY A 35 -24.00 5.57 15.51
CA GLY A 35 -24.14 6.70 16.44
C GLY A 35 -23.73 8.05 15.84
N PRO A 36 -23.87 9.16 16.59
CA PRO A 36 -23.33 10.46 16.18
C PRO A 36 -21.81 10.39 16.00
N ALA A 37 -21.28 11.10 15.00
CA ALA A 37 -19.85 11.23 14.80
C ALA A 37 -19.29 12.29 15.75
N GLU A 38 -18.74 11.85 16.88
CA GLU A 38 -18.18 12.71 17.93
C GLU A 38 -16.98 12.05 18.62
N GLY A 39 -16.15 12.87 19.27
CA GLY A 39 -15.02 12.43 20.10
C GLY A 39 -13.65 12.62 19.45
N GLU A 40 -12.63 12.08 20.10
CA GLU A 40 -11.23 12.20 19.69
C GLU A 40 -10.77 10.90 19.03
N ILE A 41 -10.35 10.98 17.77
CA ILE A 41 -9.89 9.85 16.97
C ILE A 41 -8.45 10.04 16.50
N THR A 42 -7.80 8.93 16.18
CA THR A 42 -6.44 8.88 15.67
C THR A 42 -6.39 8.42 14.21
N LEU A 43 -5.62 9.14 13.39
CA LEU A 43 -5.33 8.79 12.00
C LEU A 43 -3.85 8.44 11.86
N LEU A 44 -3.53 7.19 11.49
CA LEU A 44 -2.17 6.80 11.10
C LEU A 44 -1.97 6.92 9.59
N THR A 45 -0.98 7.70 9.16
CA THR A 45 -0.71 7.92 7.74
C THR A 45 0.77 7.82 7.34
N PRO A 46 1.09 7.09 6.24
CA PRO A 46 2.43 7.03 5.66
C PRO A 46 2.63 8.00 4.48
N ILE A 47 1.61 8.78 4.07
CA ILE A 47 1.64 9.57 2.82
C ILE A 47 1.58 11.08 3.02
N TYR A 48 1.30 11.55 4.23
CA TYR A 48 1.25 12.99 4.56
C TYR A 48 2.41 13.43 5.47
N GLU A 49 3.48 12.64 5.55
CA GLU A 49 4.66 13.06 6.31
C GLU A 49 5.38 14.28 5.71
N GLY A 50 6.26 14.90 6.49
CA GLY A 50 7.00 16.10 6.08
C GLY A 50 6.15 17.38 6.00
N ALA A 51 6.80 18.52 5.78
CA ALA A 51 6.13 19.83 5.88
C ALA A 51 5.01 20.02 4.84
N LYS A 52 5.22 19.59 3.59
CA LYS A 52 4.21 19.70 2.52
C LYS A 52 3.00 18.81 2.81
N GLY A 53 3.23 17.55 3.17
CA GLY A 53 2.15 16.59 3.47
C GLY A 53 1.32 17.02 4.67
N LYS A 54 1.98 17.47 5.75
CA LYS A 54 1.30 18.01 6.94
C LYS A 54 0.44 19.22 6.63
N LYS A 55 0.98 20.15 5.83
CA LYS A 55 0.23 21.34 5.39
C LYS A 55 -1.02 20.95 4.61
N LEU A 56 -0.90 20.04 3.64
CA LEU A 56 -2.03 19.56 2.85
C LEU A 56 -3.08 18.89 3.74
N LEU A 57 -2.69 17.93 4.57
CA LEU A 57 -3.63 17.19 5.40
C LEU A 57 -4.28 18.07 6.48
N GLU A 58 -3.49 18.74 7.32
CA GLU A 58 -4.01 19.46 8.48
C GLU A 58 -4.55 20.86 8.13
N GLY A 59 -3.95 21.52 7.13
CA GLY A 59 -4.29 22.89 6.75
C GLY A 59 -5.39 23.00 5.71
N GLU A 60 -5.68 21.91 4.97
CA GLU A 60 -6.64 21.92 3.87
C GLU A 60 -7.65 20.77 4.07
N THR A 61 -7.22 19.52 3.96
CA THR A 61 -8.12 18.35 3.98
C THR A 61 -8.92 18.19 5.28
N LEU A 62 -8.27 18.31 6.45
CA LEU A 62 -8.93 18.16 7.75
C LEU A 62 -9.69 19.43 8.18
N VAL A 63 -9.44 20.59 7.55
CA VAL A 63 -10.21 21.82 7.81
C VAL A 63 -11.64 21.64 7.32
N GLU A 64 -11.83 21.17 6.09
CA GLU A 64 -13.16 20.93 5.53
C GLU A 64 -13.88 19.79 6.27
N PHE A 65 -13.15 18.73 6.67
CA PHE A 65 -13.70 17.69 7.54
C PHE A 65 -14.29 18.25 8.84
N ARG A 66 -13.54 19.12 9.53
CA ARG A 66 -13.97 19.73 10.80
C ARG A 66 -15.18 20.64 10.63
N LYS A 67 -15.36 21.29 9.48
CA LYS A 67 -16.58 22.06 9.20
C LYS A 67 -17.82 21.16 9.13
N LYS A 68 -17.67 19.96 8.57
CA LYS A 68 -18.76 18.98 8.46
C LYS A 68 -19.02 18.21 9.75
N TYR A 69 -17.96 17.95 10.53
CA TYR A 69 -17.99 17.19 11.77
C TYR A 69 -17.30 17.97 12.90
N PRO A 70 -17.93 19.04 13.43
CA PRO A 70 -17.30 19.94 14.41
C PRO A 70 -17.00 19.28 15.76
N ASP A 71 -17.72 18.21 16.10
CA ASP A 71 -17.57 17.46 17.35
C ASP A 71 -16.50 16.34 17.26
N VAL A 72 -15.83 16.19 16.11
CA VAL A 72 -14.76 15.22 15.89
C VAL A 72 -13.40 15.89 15.91
N LYS A 73 -12.53 15.47 16.83
CA LYS A 73 -11.13 15.87 16.87
C LYS A 73 -10.24 14.76 16.28
N VAL A 74 -9.46 15.09 15.26
CA VAL A 74 -8.52 14.16 14.61
C VAL A 74 -7.10 14.47 15.05
N ASN A 75 -6.46 13.49 15.71
CA ASN A 75 -5.03 13.49 15.99
C ASN A 75 -4.31 12.67 14.92
N VAL A 76 -3.34 13.28 14.24
CA VAL A 76 -2.61 12.59 13.16
C VAL A 76 -1.29 12.03 13.69
N ASP A 77 -1.11 10.75 13.44
CA ASP A 77 0.13 10.02 13.67
C ASP A 77 0.82 9.77 12.32
N TYR A 78 1.99 10.38 12.15
CA TYR A 78 2.77 10.31 10.92
C TYR A 78 3.80 9.19 10.98
N THR A 79 4.00 8.48 9.88
CA THR A 79 5.06 7.48 9.74
C THR A 79 5.53 7.40 8.29
N THR A 80 6.43 6.45 8.01
CA THR A 80 6.90 6.13 6.66
C THR A 80 6.36 4.75 6.27
N TYR A 81 6.28 4.46 4.97
CA TYR A 81 5.96 3.10 4.51
C TYR A 81 6.92 2.02 5.05
N ALA A 82 8.19 2.38 5.26
CA ALA A 82 9.19 1.46 5.80
C ALA A 82 8.88 1.03 7.25
N GLN A 83 8.32 1.93 8.06
CA GLN A 83 8.00 1.69 9.47
C GLN A 83 6.54 1.26 9.70
N LEU A 84 5.67 1.48 8.72
CA LEU A 84 4.22 1.30 8.86
C LEU A 84 3.84 -0.12 9.28
N ASN A 85 4.43 -1.16 8.68
CA ASN A 85 4.08 -2.55 9.01
C ASN A 85 4.37 -2.90 10.48
N GLU A 86 5.57 -2.56 10.95
CA GLU A 86 5.99 -2.80 12.33
C GLU A 86 5.08 -2.07 13.32
N LYS A 87 4.75 -0.81 13.01
CA LYS A 87 3.88 0.02 13.83
C LYS A 87 2.46 -0.55 13.94
N ILE A 88 1.85 -0.93 12.81
CA ILE A 88 0.50 -1.51 12.82
C ILE A 88 0.50 -2.88 13.52
N THR A 89 1.48 -3.75 13.24
CA THR A 89 1.52 -5.09 13.84
C THR A 89 1.77 -5.05 15.36
N THR A 90 2.63 -4.14 15.83
CA THR A 90 2.86 -3.92 17.26
C THR A 90 1.62 -3.32 17.93
N GLY A 91 0.98 -2.33 17.31
CA GLY A 91 -0.27 -1.74 17.81
C GLY A 91 -1.40 -2.78 17.90
N LEU A 92 -1.53 -3.65 16.90
CA LEU A 92 -2.50 -4.75 16.92
C LEU A 92 -2.23 -5.73 18.08
N ALA A 93 -0.98 -6.14 18.27
CA ALA A 93 -0.62 -7.04 19.38
C ALA A 93 -0.87 -6.42 20.76
N GLY A 94 -0.70 -5.10 20.88
CA GLY A 94 -0.95 -4.34 22.12
C GLY A 94 -2.40 -3.91 22.34
N GLY A 95 -3.31 -4.10 21.37
CA GLY A 95 -4.68 -3.58 21.45
C GLY A 95 -4.76 -2.04 21.36
N LEU A 96 -3.78 -1.43 20.68
CA LEU A 96 -3.59 0.02 20.57
C LEU A 96 -3.62 0.47 19.10
N LEU A 97 -4.46 -0.14 18.27
CA LEU A 97 -4.60 0.31 16.89
C LEU A 97 -5.21 1.72 16.83
N PRO A 98 -4.68 2.61 15.97
CA PRO A 98 -5.34 3.87 15.64
C PRO A 98 -6.75 3.64 15.10
N ASP A 99 -7.64 4.63 15.26
CA ASP A 99 -9.04 4.51 14.83
C ASP A 99 -9.18 4.41 13.31
N VAL A 100 -8.34 5.16 12.59
CA VAL A 100 -8.26 5.17 11.13
C VAL A 100 -6.83 4.89 10.71
N LEU A 101 -6.65 3.92 9.80
CA LEU A 101 -5.34 3.55 9.28
C LEU A 101 -5.30 3.69 7.77
N MET A 102 -4.27 4.35 7.27
CA MET A 102 -3.89 4.31 5.87
C MET A 102 -2.83 3.23 5.65
N MET A 103 -3.10 2.26 4.79
CA MET A 103 -2.19 1.13 4.53
C MET A 103 -2.16 0.72 3.06
N GLY A 104 -1.11 -0.02 2.69
CA GLY A 104 -0.93 -0.50 1.32
C GLY A 104 -1.93 -1.58 0.92
N VAL A 105 -2.25 -1.65 -0.37
CA VAL A 105 -3.17 -2.63 -0.99
C VAL A 105 -3.00 -4.08 -0.49
N GLY A 106 -1.75 -4.54 -0.34
CA GLY A 106 -1.45 -5.94 0.01
C GLY A 106 -1.76 -6.29 1.47
N TRP A 107 -2.06 -5.30 2.31
CA TRP A 107 -2.30 -5.51 3.74
C TRP A 107 -3.80 -5.57 4.06
N ILE A 108 -4.69 -5.10 3.19
CA ILE A 108 -6.12 -5.11 3.48
C ILE A 108 -6.65 -6.54 3.72
N PRO A 109 -6.45 -7.53 2.83
CA PRO A 109 -6.99 -8.88 3.08
C PRO A 109 -6.46 -9.54 4.36
N PRO A 110 -5.14 -9.55 4.68
CA PRO A 110 -4.68 -10.20 5.91
C PRO A 110 -5.10 -9.48 7.19
N PHE A 111 -5.27 -8.14 7.18
CA PHE A 111 -5.78 -7.42 8.36
C PHE A 111 -7.30 -7.62 8.52
N ALA A 112 -8.06 -7.69 7.44
CA ALA A 112 -9.48 -8.07 7.46
C ALA A 112 -9.68 -9.50 8.00
N ALA A 113 -8.89 -10.46 7.51
CA ALA A 113 -8.92 -11.86 7.96
C ALA A 113 -8.64 -12.02 9.47
N LYS A 114 -7.83 -11.12 10.04
CA LYS A 114 -7.51 -11.06 11.47
C LYS A 114 -8.57 -10.33 12.31
N GLY A 115 -9.60 -9.75 11.69
CA GLY A 115 -10.60 -8.92 12.37
C GLY A 115 -10.03 -7.61 12.91
N ALA A 116 -8.89 -7.13 12.38
CA ALA A 116 -8.24 -5.91 12.85
C ALA A 116 -8.88 -4.63 12.29
N ILE A 117 -9.51 -4.73 11.12
CA ILE A 117 -10.22 -3.64 10.45
C ILE A 117 -11.69 -3.99 10.26
N ALA A 118 -12.55 -2.99 10.38
CA ALA A 118 -13.99 -3.14 10.31
C ALA A 118 -14.47 -3.28 8.85
N GLU A 119 -15.53 -4.07 8.65
CA GLU A 119 -16.28 -4.09 7.38
C GLU A 119 -16.87 -2.69 7.11
N LEU A 120 -16.87 -2.27 5.86
CA LEU A 120 -17.43 -1.02 5.40
C LEU A 120 -18.76 -1.27 4.67
N PRO A 121 -19.76 -0.36 4.78
CA PRO A 121 -20.98 -0.46 3.98
C PRO A 121 -20.66 -0.51 2.48
N GLU A 122 -21.24 -1.49 1.78
CA GLU A 122 -21.00 -1.70 0.35
C GLU A 122 -21.34 -0.48 -0.52
N LYS A 123 -22.33 0.32 -0.10
CA LYS A 123 -22.71 1.56 -0.76
C LYS A 123 -21.53 2.54 -0.93
N LEU A 124 -20.49 2.47 -0.09
CA LEU A 124 -19.32 3.35 -0.19
C LEU A 124 -18.45 3.02 -1.40
N ALA A 125 -18.40 1.75 -1.83
CA ALA A 125 -17.75 1.36 -3.09
C ALA A 125 -18.52 1.84 -4.33
N GLN A 126 -19.76 2.30 -4.16
CA GLN A 126 -20.63 2.82 -5.22
C GLN A 126 -20.81 4.35 -5.11
N ALA A 127 -20.27 4.97 -4.05
CA ALA A 127 -20.42 6.40 -3.82
C ALA A 127 -19.66 7.25 -4.85
N HIS A 128 -18.67 6.65 -5.52
CA HIS A 128 -17.84 7.26 -6.54
C HIS A 128 -17.64 6.29 -7.71
N ASP A 129 -17.28 6.83 -8.87
CA ASP A 129 -17.01 6.06 -10.09
C ASP A 129 -15.65 5.37 -10.02
N TYR A 130 -15.55 4.36 -9.15
CA TYR A 130 -14.36 3.50 -9.08
C TYR A 130 -14.34 2.48 -10.21
N GLU A 131 -13.20 2.39 -10.89
CA GLU A 131 -12.91 1.24 -11.74
C GLU A 131 -12.90 -0.05 -10.93
N LYS A 132 -13.57 -1.10 -11.40
CA LYS A 132 -13.81 -2.33 -10.63
C LYS A 132 -12.52 -2.94 -10.06
N ARG A 133 -11.45 -2.94 -10.85
CA ARG A 133 -10.14 -3.49 -10.44
C ARG A 133 -9.49 -2.71 -9.29
N VAL A 134 -9.75 -1.41 -9.21
CA VAL A 134 -9.19 -0.54 -8.16
C VAL A 134 -9.69 -0.94 -6.78
N LEU A 135 -10.92 -1.46 -6.70
CA LEU A 135 -11.55 -1.92 -5.47
C LEU A 135 -11.23 -3.37 -5.10
N GLU A 136 -10.58 -4.15 -5.97
CA GLU A 136 -10.26 -5.56 -5.65
C GLU A 136 -9.41 -5.67 -4.37
N PRO A 137 -8.35 -4.86 -4.16
CA PRO A 137 -7.58 -4.92 -2.93
C PRO A 137 -8.34 -4.42 -1.70
N SER A 138 -9.43 -3.66 -1.88
CA SER A 138 -10.26 -3.18 -0.77
C SER A 138 -11.09 -4.29 -0.11
N ARG A 139 -11.06 -5.51 -0.65
CA ARG A 139 -12.00 -6.57 -0.29
C ARG A 139 -11.34 -7.79 0.32
N HIS A 140 -12.09 -8.44 1.19
CA HIS A 140 -11.79 -9.77 1.73
C HIS A 140 -13.10 -10.56 1.82
N ASP A 141 -13.11 -11.80 1.33
CA ASP A 141 -14.31 -12.65 1.25
C ASP A 141 -15.55 -11.94 0.67
N GLY A 142 -15.33 -11.12 -0.38
CA GLY A 142 -16.36 -10.37 -1.09
C GLY A 142 -16.80 -9.06 -0.40
N LYS A 143 -16.44 -8.85 0.86
CA LYS A 143 -16.84 -7.70 1.66
C LYS A 143 -15.83 -6.55 1.55
N LEU A 144 -16.32 -5.32 1.66
CA LEU A 144 -15.51 -4.11 1.60
C LEU A 144 -14.88 -3.81 2.97
N TYR A 145 -13.58 -3.51 3.01
CA TYR A 145 -12.85 -3.19 4.25
C TYR A 145 -12.03 -1.89 4.17
N ALA A 146 -11.93 -1.31 2.98
CA ALA A 146 -11.11 -0.12 2.76
C ALA A 146 -11.62 0.72 1.59
N LEU A 147 -11.27 2.00 1.55
CA LEU A 147 -11.52 2.87 0.40
C LEU A 147 -10.19 3.35 -0.21
N PRO A 148 -10.05 3.38 -1.55
CA PRO A 148 -8.86 3.91 -2.21
C PRO A 148 -8.69 5.42 -1.95
N VAL A 149 -7.49 5.84 -1.56
CA VAL A 149 -7.11 7.26 -1.44
C VAL A 149 -6.08 7.63 -2.49
N VAL A 150 -5.06 6.79 -2.65
CA VAL A 150 -4.03 6.95 -3.68
C VAL A 150 -3.92 5.64 -4.44
N LEU A 151 -3.87 5.71 -5.76
CA LEU A 151 -3.55 4.57 -6.61
C LEU A 151 -2.27 4.88 -7.39
N ASP A 152 -1.35 3.91 -7.39
CA ASP A 152 -0.18 3.94 -8.26
C ASP A 152 -0.04 2.61 -9.00
N THR A 153 0.70 2.64 -10.10
CA THR A 153 0.92 1.47 -10.94
C THR A 153 2.38 1.31 -11.30
N ARG A 154 2.87 0.06 -11.35
CA ARG A 154 4.24 -0.23 -11.78
C ARG A 154 4.29 -0.32 -13.30
N ILE A 155 5.08 0.55 -13.91
CA ILE A 155 5.28 0.66 -15.34
C ILE A 155 6.76 0.75 -15.66
N VAL A 156 7.14 0.37 -16.89
CA VAL A 156 8.49 0.63 -17.38
C VAL A 156 8.50 1.95 -18.10
N VAL A 157 9.34 2.87 -17.62
CA VAL A 157 9.60 4.15 -18.26
C VAL A 157 10.91 4.08 -19.02
N TYR A 158 10.97 4.68 -20.20
CA TYR A 158 12.14 4.65 -21.05
C TYR A 158 12.49 6.02 -21.63
N ARG A 159 13.76 6.17 -21.96
CA ARG A 159 14.33 7.34 -22.65
C ARG A 159 14.17 7.19 -24.16
N LYS A 160 13.26 7.98 -24.73
CA LYS A 160 12.97 8.00 -26.18
C LYS A 160 14.19 8.39 -27.01
N ASP A 161 14.97 9.33 -26.51
CA ASP A 161 16.23 9.76 -27.13
C ASP A 161 17.30 8.67 -27.09
N HIS A 162 17.40 7.87 -26.02
CA HIS A 162 18.31 6.71 -25.98
C HIS A 162 17.86 5.61 -26.95
N PHE A 163 16.54 5.40 -27.10
CA PHE A 163 15.98 4.48 -28.10
C PHE A 163 16.29 4.95 -29.52
N ALA A 164 16.11 6.24 -29.81
CA ALA A 164 16.42 6.83 -31.11
C ALA A 164 17.91 6.75 -31.43
N GLU A 165 18.79 7.04 -30.46
CA GLU A 165 20.25 6.89 -30.57
C GLU A 165 20.66 5.47 -30.97
N ALA A 166 19.95 4.46 -30.46
CA ALA A 166 20.19 3.05 -30.77
C ALA A 166 19.42 2.54 -32.01
N GLY A 167 18.60 3.36 -32.66
CA GLY A 167 17.76 2.95 -33.78
C GLY A 167 16.56 2.07 -33.41
N ILE A 168 16.17 2.04 -32.13
CA ILE A 168 15.08 1.21 -31.60
C ILE A 168 13.76 1.98 -31.76
N ARG A 169 12.81 1.42 -32.51
CA ARG A 169 11.53 2.08 -32.84
C ARG A 169 10.31 1.54 -32.08
N LYS A 170 10.46 0.42 -31.38
CA LYS A 170 9.37 -0.24 -30.65
C LYS A 170 9.83 -0.59 -29.25
N THR A 171 8.90 -0.51 -28.30
CA THR A 171 9.11 -1.03 -26.95
C THR A 171 9.11 -2.56 -26.98
N PRO A 172 9.84 -3.22 -26.06
CA PRO A 172 9.92 -4.67 -26.03
C PRO A 172 8.56 -5.30 -25.67
N ALA A 173 8.15 -6.31 -26.43
CA ALA A 173 6.87 -7.00 -26.23
C ALA A 173 6.95 -8.15 -25.21
N ASN A 174 8.15 -8.63 -24.90
CA ASN A 174 8.39 -9.75 -23.99
C ASN A 174 9.77 -9.60 -23.31
N TRP A 175 10.09 -10.52 -22.39
CA TRP A 175 11.35 -10.48 -21.64
C TRP A 175 12.60 -10.68 -22.50
N SER A 176 12.52 -11.51 -23.54
CA SER A 176 13.65 -11.72 -24.45
C SER A 176 14.00 -10.43 -25.18
N GLU A 177 13.00 -9.74 -25.70
CA GLU A 177 13.17 -8.42 -26.31
C GLU A 177 13.61 -7.37 -25.30
N LEU A 178 13.05 -7.37 -24.08
CA LEU A 178 13.46 -6.44 -23.02
C LEU A 178 14.95 -6.57 -22.71
N ARG A 179 15.45 -7.80 -22.57
CA ARG A 179 16.87 -8.07 -22.33
C ARG A 179 17.73 -7.67 -23.53
N ALA A 180 17.29 -7.96 -24.76
CA ALA A 180 18.03 -7.57 -25.97
C ALA A 180 18.14 -6.04 -26.12
N VAL A 181 17.02 -5.33 -25.92
CA VAL A 181 16.96 -3.86 -25.91
C VAL A 181 17.82 -3.29 -24.77
N ALA A 182 17.76 -3.88 -23.58
CA ALA A 182 18.60 -3.45 -22.46
C ALA A 182 20.10 -3.60 -22.78
N LYS A 183 20.52 -4.74 -23.36
CA LYS A 183 21.90 -4.92 -23.83
C LYS A 183 22.31 -3.85 -24.84
N GLN A 184 21.48 -3.58 -25.84
CA GLN A 184 21.77 -2.59 -26.88
C GLN A 184 21.89 -1.16 -26.34
N LEU A 185 21.12 -0.82 -25.30
CA LEU A 185 21.11 0.50 -24.68
C LEU A 185 22.20 0.71 -23.62
N THR A 186 22.88 -0.37 -23.22
CA THR A 186 23.94 -0.35 -22.21
C THR A 186 25.21 0.27 -22.77
N LYS A 187 25.74 1.27 -22.06
CA LYS A 187 26.98 1.99 -22.39
C LYS A 187 27.77 2.30 -21.12
N LYS A 188 29.01 2.79 -21.24
CA LYS A 188 29.81 3.23 -20.09
C LYS A 188 29.03 4.29 -19.30
N GLY A 189 28.76 4.01 -18.02
CA GLY A 189 28.00 4.90 -17.11
C GLY A 189 26.47 4.85 -17.26
N ARG A 190 25.93 3.99 -18.15
CA ARG A 190 24.50 3.88 -18.43
C ARG A 190 24.07 2.41 -18.55
N VAL A 191 23.16 1.97 -17.69
CA VAL A 191 22.51 0.66 -17.83
C VAL A 191 21.35 0.71 -18.80
N GLY A 192 21.10 -0.42 -19.46
CA GLY A 192 19.95 -0.59 -20.34
C GLY A 192 18.63 -0.59 -19.59
N PHE A 193 18.58 -1.29 -18.45
CA PHE A 193 17.40 -1.43 -17.63
C PHE A 193 17.73 -1.38 -16.14
N ASP A 194 17.01 -0.56 -15.39
CA ASP A 194 17.05 -0.49 -13.94
C ASP A 194 15.74 -1.06 -13.32
N PRO A 195 15.76 -2.32 -12.85
CA PRO A 195 14.68 -2.91 -12.07
C PRO A 195 14.86 -2.72 -10.55
N PHE A 196 15.90 -2.03 -10.11
CA PHE A 196 16.38 -2.07 -8.73
C PHE A 196 16.13 -0.81 -7.92
N SER A 197 15.85 0.32 -8.57
CA SER A 197 15.55 1.61 -7.92
C SER A 197 14.08 1.79 -7.50
N ILE A 198 13.35 0.68 -7.36
CA ILE A 198 12.00 0.59 -6.79
C ILE A 198 12.00 -0.53 -5.72
N ASP A 199 10.94 -0.65 -4.92
CA ASP A 199 10.73 -1.80 -4.04
C ASP A 199 10.94 -3.13 -4.80
N LEU A 200 11.95 -3.89 -4.39
CA LEU A 200 12.41 -5.07 -5.13
C LEU A 200 11.36 -6.18 -5.17
N ARG A 201 10.55 -6.30 -4.10
CA ARG A 201 9.45 -7.25 -4.04
C ARG A 201 8.39 -6.88 -5.09
N GLN A 202 7.97 -5.62 -5.15
CA GLN A 202 6.97 -5.15 -6.13
C GLN A 202 7.49 -5.27 -7.58
N CYS A 203 8.77 -4.97 -7.81
CA CYS A 203 9.36 -5.17 -9.12
C CYS A 203 9.29 -6.64 -9.52
N TRP A 204 9.80 -7.54 -8.66
CA TRP A 204 9.76 -8.98 -8.92
C TRP A 204 8.32 -9.52 -9.07
N GLU A 205 7.36 -9.05 -8.26
CA GLU A 205 5.94 -9.42 -8.39
C GLU A 205 5.36 -9.02 -9.74
N THR A 206 5.73 -7.84 -10.27
CA THR A 206 5.31 -7.40 -11.60
C THR A 206 5.80 -8.38 -12.68
N PHE A 207 7.03 -8.89 -12.54
CA PHE A 207 7.57 -9.94 -13.42
C PHE A 207 6.86 -11.29 -13.18
N LEU A 208 6.68 -11.73 -11.94
CA LEU A 208 5.92 -12.94 -11.61
C LEU A 208 4.55 -12.93 -12.30
N PHE A 209 3.81 -11.82 -12.20
CA PHE A 209 2.50 -11.65 -12.81
C PHE A 209 2.55 -11.64 -14.34
N ALA A 210 3.53 -10.98 -14.96
CA ALA A 210 3.74 -11.01 -16.41
C ALA A 210 4.02 -12.42 -16.93
N ASN A 211 4.61 -13.26 -16.09
CA ASN A 211 4.88 -14.67 -16.36
C ASN A 211 3.69 -15.60 -16.02
N GLY A 212 2.57 -15.04 -15.59
CA GLY A 212 1.37 -15.79 -15.21
C GLY A 212 1.41 -16.39 -13.80
N GLY A 213 2.43 -16.10 -13.00
CA GLY A 213 2.52 -16.58 -11.62
C GLY A 213 1.52 -15.91 -10.68
N GLN A 214 1.37 -16.49 -9.50
CA GLN A 214 0.53 -16.00 -8.42
C GLN A 214 1.31 -16.05 -7.11
N LEU A 215 0.97 -15.17 -6.16
CA LEU A 215 1.58 -15.20 -4.83
C LEU A 215 1.06 -16.38 -4.00
N PHE A 216 -0.25 -16.52 -3.91
CA PHE A 216 -0.90 -17.53 -3.08
C PHE A 216 -2.05 -18.20 -3.84
N SER A 217 -2.51 -19.35 -3.34
CA SER A 217 -3.78 -19.96 -3.74
C SER A 217 -4.96 -19.01 -3.52
N ALA A 218 -6.10 -19.29 -4.17
CA ALA A 218 -7.29 -18.45 -4.05
C ALA A 218 -7.78 -18.27 -2.60
N ASP A 219 -7.56 -19.26 -1.73
CA ASP A 219 -7.88 -19.19 -0.30
C ASP A 219 -6.75 -18.60 0.56
N GLY A 220 -5.65 -18.14 -0.06
CA GLY A 220 -4.50 -17.56 0.62
C GLY A 220 -3.63 -18.54 1.42
N ARG A 221 -3.96 -19.85 1.44
CA ARG A 221 -3.31 -20.82 2.35
C ARG A 221 -2.04 -21.45 1.82
N LYS A 222 -1.81 -21.44 0.51
CA LYS A 222 -0.65 -22.08 -0.11
C LYS A 222 0.19 -21.04 -0.86
N PRO A 223 1.51 -20.93 -0.59
CA PRO A 223 2.39 -20.12 -1.44
C PRO A 223 2.52 -20.77 -2.82
N LEU A 224 2.31 -19.97 -3.87
CA LEU A 224 2.42 -20.40 -5.27
C LEU A 224 3.61 -19.75 -5.98
N PHE A 225 4.19 -18.69 -5.41
CA PHE A 225 5.28 -17.94 -6.03
C PHE A 225 6.62 -18.69 -6.05
N THR A 226 6.71 -19.86 -5.42
CA THR A 226 7.90 -20.72 -5.38
C THR A 226 7.99 -21.67 -6.59
N ASP A 227 7.06 -21.58 -7.53
CA ASP A 227 7.04 -22.40 -8.74
C ASP A 227 8.10 -21.96 -9.77
N ALA A 228 8.13 -22.65 -10.91
CA ALA A 228 9.04 -22.32 -12.02
C ALA A 228 8.89 -20.87 -12.51
N ARG A 229 7.68 -20.28 -12.45
CA ARG A 229 7.42 -18.92 -12.94
C ARG A 229 8.08 -17.87 -12.05
N GLY A 230 8.07 -18.08 -10.73
CA GLY A 230 8.77 -17.22 -9.78
C GLY A 230 10.28 -17.34 -9.88
N VAL A 231 10.79 -18.57 -10.08
CA VAL A 231 12.22 -18.82 -10.34
C VAL A 231 12.67 -18.15 -11.64
N GLU A 232 11.90 -18.28 -12.73
CA GLU A 232 12.16 -17.63 -14.01
C GLU A 232 12.24 -16.09 -13.86
N ALA A 233 11.31 -15.49 -13.11
CA ALA A 233 11.31 -14.05 -12.85
C ALA A 233 12.58 -13.58 -12.10
N LEU A 234 13.00 -14.32 -11.07
CA LEU A 234 14.22 -13.98 -10.34
C LEU A 234 15.48 -14.22 -11.18
N GLN A 235 15.50 -15.29 -11.97
CA GLN A 235 16.63 -15.60 -12.85
C GLN A 235 16.80 -14.52 -13.93
N PHE A 236 15.71 -13.91 -14.43
CA PHE A 236 15.79 -12.78 -15.34
C PHE A 236 16.59 -11.60 -14.75
N PHE A 237 16.45 -11.32 -13.45
CA PHE A 237 17.14 -10.21 -12.79
C PHE A 237 18.64 -10.52 -12.67
N LYS A 238 18.96 -11.77 -12.33
CA LYS A 238 20.36 -12.26 -12.29
C LYS A 238 21.02 -12.17 -13.67
N ASP A 239 20.28 -12.55 -14.71
CA ASP A 239 20.76 -12.53 -16.10
C ASP A 239 21.08 -11.12 -16.60
N LEU A 240 20.24 -10.14 -16.27
CA LEU A 240 20.48 -8.72 -16.57
C LEU A 240 21.72 -8.17 -15.87
N VAL A 241 21.97 -8.59 -14.62
CA VAL A 241 23.19 -8.20 -13.90
C VAL A 241 24.40 -8.90 -14.50
N ALA A 242 24.29 -10.19 -14.82
CA ALA A 242 25.40 -10.99 -15.34
C ALA A 242 25.91 -10.50 -16.71
N ASP A 243 25.03 -9.94 -17.55
CA ASP A 243 25.43 -9.37 -18.84
C ASP A 243 25.65 -7.85 -18.84
N GLY A 244 25.58 -7.22 -17.66
CA GLY A 244 25.81 -5.78 -17.47
C GLY A 244 24.67 -4.86 -17.90
N SER A 245 23.53 -5.42 -18.35
CA SER A 245 22.34 -4.63 -18.72
C SER A 245 21.68 -3.92 -17.55
N ALA A 246 21.91 -4.43 -16.34
CA ALA A 246 21.48 -3.83 -15.07
C ALA A 246 22.64 -3.87 -14.05
N ASP A 247 22.54 -3.03 -13.03
CA ASP A 247 23.54 -2.92 -11.96
C ASP A 247 22.83 -2.90 -10.61
N PHE A 248 23.02 -3.95 -9.82
CA PHE A 248 22.35 -4.07 -8.52
C PHE A 248 22.77 -2.99 -7.52
N ALA A 249 24.00 -2.48 -7.64
CA ALA A 249 24.52 -1.43 -6.76
C ALA A 249 23.99 -0.05 -7.15
N ARG A 250 23.46 0.11 -8.36
CA ARG A 250 22.87 1.37 -8.82
C ARG A 250 21.49 1.54 -8.19
N LYS A 251 21.38 2.49 -7.26
CA LYS A 251 20.15 2.85 -6.54
C LYS A 251 19.96 4.35 -6.58
N THR A 252 18.70 4.79 -6.64
CA THR A 252 18.34 6.19 -6.44
C THR A 252 18.05 6.45 -4.96
N ALA A 253 18.64 7.52 -4.40
CA ALA A 253 18.33 7.96 -3.04
C ALA A 253 16.93 8.62 -2.99
N ALA A 254 16.23 8.51 -1.86
CA ALA A 254 14.93 9.16 -1.69
C ALA A 254 15.03 10.68 -1.94
N GLY A 255 14.13 11.21 -2.75
CA GLY A 255 14.08 12.63 -3.13
C GLY A 255 15.05 13.05 -4.24
N ALA A 256 16.04 12.22 -4.60
CA ALA A 256 16.97 12.51 -5.70
C ALA A 256 16.33 12.20 -7.07
N PRO A 257 16.77 12.87 -8.15
CA PRO A 257 16.35 12.51 -9.49
C PRO A 257 16.62 11.03 -9.81
N SER A 258 15.63 10.36 -10.39
CA SER A 258 15.73 8.93 -10.70
C SER A 258 16.74 8.63 -11.82
N ASN A 259 17.20 7.37 -11.91
CA ASN A 259 18.22 7.00 -12.90
C ASN A 259 17.77 7.20 -14.35
N VAL A 260 16.47 7.11 -14.63
CA VAL A 260 15.92 7.43 -15.96
C VAL A 260 15.93 8.95 -16.23
N GLN A 261 15.72 9.77 -15.20
CA GLN A 261 15.84 11.24 -15.29
C GLN A 261 17.29 11.66 -15.54
N THR A 262 18.23 11.13 -14.77
CA THR A 262 19.66 11.46 -14.90
C THR A 262 20.32 10.85 -16.15
N GLY A 263 19.62 9.94 -16.85
CA GLY A 263 20.14 9.22 -18.01
C GLY A 263 21.10 8.08 -17.66
N GLN A 264 21.27 7.76 -16.37
CA GLN A 264 22.06 6.62 -15.89
C GLN A 264 21.36 5.28 -16.17
N ALA A 265 20.06 5.28 -16.45
CA ALA A 265 19.30 4.14 -16.97
C ALA A 265 18.51 4.55 -18.22
N SER A 266 18.50 3.68 -19.24
CA SER A 266 17.70 3.91 -20.47
C SER A 266 16.25 3.45 -20.32
N MET A 267 16.02 2.46 -19.48
CA MET A 267 14.70 1.99 -19.06
C MET A 267 14.71 1.78 -17.54
N MET A 268 13.60 2.00 -16.86
CA MET A 268 13.49 1.81 -15.41
C MET A 268 12.07 1.37 -15.05
N MET A 269 11.95 0.37 -14.16
CA MET A 269 10.66 0.07 -13.53
C MET A 269 10.40 1.13 -12.46
N THR A 270 9.26 1.80 -12.53
CA THR A 270 8.90 2.90 -11.62
C THR A 270 7.38 2.98 -11.45
N THR A 271 6.92 3.99 -10.73
CA THR A 271 5.49 4.28 -10.55
C THR A 271 5.02 5.42 -11.45
N SER A 272 3.71 5.52 -11.65
CA SER A 272 3.08 6.69 -12.32
C SER A 272 3.44 8.03 -11.68
N ALA A 273 3.81 8.05 -10.39
CA ALA A 273 4.25 9.25 -9.68
C ALA A 273 5.53 9.87 -10.25
N LEU A 274 6.29 9.15 -11.09
CA LEU A 274 7.48 9.68 -11.75
C LEU A 274 7.16 10.96 -12.54
N TRP A 275 5.99 11.10 -13.15
CA TRP A 275 5.66 12.30 -13.95
C TRP A 275 5.61 13.57 -13.11
N VAL A 276 5.12 13.46 -11.87
CA VAL A 276 5.12 14.58 -10.92
C VAL A 276 6.56 14.94 -10.55
N GLN A 277 7.38 13.93 -10.25
CA GLN A 277 8.80 14.13 -9.94
C GLN A 277 9.56 14.78 -11.12
N VAL A 278 9.36 14.30 -12.35
CA VAL A 278 10.00 14.85 -13.55
C VAL A 278 9.60 16.30 -13.73
N LYS A 279 8.31 16.63 -13.59
CA LYS A 279 7.81 18.01 -13.72
C LYS A 279 8.47 18.97 -12.72
N GLU A 280 8.76 18.50 -11.50
CA GLU A 280 9.41 19.31 -10.47
C GLU A 280 10.94 19.41 -10.63
N GLN A 281 11.59 18.34 -11.07
CA GLN A 281 13.04 18.20 -11.00
C GLN A 281 13.76 18.30 -12.35
N ASN A 282 13.11 17.86 -13.42
CA ASN A 282 13.66 17.74 -14.78
C ASN A 282 12.56 18.00 -15.86
N PRO A 283 11.86 19.16 -15.82
CA PRO A 283 10.71 19.42 -16.69
C PRO A 283 11.06 19.33 -18.19
N GLU A 284 12.32 19.58 -18.56
CA GLU A 284 12.83 19.49 -19.93
C GLU A 284 12.63 18.10 -20.56
N LEU A 285 12.60 17.04 -19.74
CA LEU A 285 12.36 15.67 -20.23
C LEU A 285 10.92 15.47 -20.72
N ILE A 286 9.97 16.20 -20.16
CA ILE A 286 8.57 16.22 -20.61
C ILE A 286 8.42 17.18 -21.78
N GLU A 287 8.95 18.40 -21.65
CA GLU A 287 8.84 19.45 -22.68
C GLU A 287 9.41 19.03 -24.03
N GLN A 288 10.49 18.23 -24.02
CA GLN A 288 11.15 17.73 -25.22
C GLN A 288 10.71 16.32 -25.64
N ASP A 289 9.63 15.80 -25.03
CA ASP A 289 9.11 14.45 -25.28
C ASP A 289 10.18 13.35 -25.19
N LYS A 290 11.05 13.41 -24.17
CA LYS A 290 12.18 12.47 -24.00
C LYS A 290 11.81 11.20 -23.22
N LEU A 291 10.62 11.14 -22.63
CA LEU A 291 10.15 9.99 -21.85
C LEU A 291 8.96 9.31 -22.53
N GLY A 292 8.94 7.98 -22.47
CA GLY A 292 7.80 7.16 -22.79
C GLY A 292 7.59 6.08 -21.74
N ALA A 293 6.46 5.39 -21.81
CA ALA A 293 6.16 4.25 -20.94
C ALA A 293 5.62 3.06 -21.73
N PHE A 294 5.80 1.87 -21.18
CA PHE A 294 5.11 0.67 -21.62
C PHE A 294 4.78 -0.25 -20.44
N VAL A 295 3.78 -1.10 -20.64
CA VAL A 295 3.41 -2.15 -19.69
C VAL A 295 4.34 -3.34 -19.87
N LEU A 296 4.93 -3.81 -18.78
CA LEU A 296 5.74 -5.03 -18.81
C LEU A 296 4.89 -6.20 -19.31
N ALA A 297 5.41 -6.97 -20.26
CA ALA A 297 4.74 -8.16 -20.77
C ALA A 297 5.73 -9.33 -20.91
N ASN A 298 5.18 -10.54 -20.83
CA ASN A 298 5.87 -11.77 -21.23
C ASN A 298 4.88 -12.78 -21.82
N ARG A 299 4.24 -13.59 -20.96
CA ARG A 299 3.13 -14.46 -21.36
C ARG A 299 1.83 -13.69 -21.43
N LYS A 300 1.71 -12.66 -20.58
CA LYS A 300 0.65 -11.66 -20.58
C LYS A 300 1.22 -10.30 -20.15
N PRO A 301 0.57 -9.18 -20.51
CA PRO A 301 0.85 -7.90 -19.88
C PRO A 301 0.54 -7.97 -18.38
N ALA A 302 1.37 -7.33 -17.56
CA ALA A 302 1.12 -7.19 -16.14
C ALA A 302 1.56 -5.82 -15.63
N MET A 303 0.78 -5.34 -14.66
CA MET A 303 1.00 -4.09 -13.96
C MET A 303 0.63 -4.36 -12.51
N LEU A 304 1.56 -4.11 -11.59
CA LEU A 304 1.24 -4.17 -10.17
C LEU A 304 0.53 -2.87 -9.79
N GLN A 305 -0.74 -2.99 -9.39
CA GLN A 305 -1.47 -1.93 -8.70
C GLN A 305 -0.94 -1.84 -7.28
N GLY A 306 -0.43 -0.68 -6.90
CA GLY A 306 -0.25 -0.34 -5.50
C GLY A 306 -1.20 0.77 -5.10
N GLY A 307 -0.78 1.56 -4.13
CA GLY A 307 -1.59 2.63 -3.58
C GLY A 307 -1.86 2.46 -2.10
N THR A 308 -2.45 3.51 -1.56
CA THR A 308 -2.80 3.66 -0.15
C THR A 308 -4.32 3.65 -0.03
N LEU A 309 -4.82 2.78 0.85
CA LEU A 309 -6.24 2.67 1.15
C LEU A 309 -6.46 3.10 2.61
N VAL A 310 -7.59 3.74 2.86
CA VAL A 310 -8.01 4.14 4.19
C VAL A 310 -8.98 3.12 4.78
N THR A 311 -8.79 2.78 6.04
CA THR A 311 -9.52 1.72 6.77
C THR A 311 -10.00 2.22 8.12
N GLN A 312 -11.07 1.62 8.63
CA GLN A 312 -11.50 1.78 10.01
C GLN A 312 -10.97 0.62 10.86
N SER A 313 -10.38 0.91 12.01
CA SER A 313 -10.03 -0.12 12.99
C SER A 313 -11.28 -0.77 13.59
N ALA A 314 -11.28 -2.10 13.70
CA ALA A 314 -12.35 -2.83 14.37
C ALA A 314 -12.43 -2.55 15.88
N SER A 315 -11.33 -2.06 16.48
CA SER A 315 -11.23 -1.76 17.91
C SER A 315 -11.44 -0.27 18.24
N SER A 316 -11.88 0.55 17.27
CA SER A 316 -12.12 1.97 17.52
C SER A 316 -13.19 2.17 18.61
N LYS A 317 -12.92 3.09 19.54
CA LYS A 317 -13.88 3.50 20.58
C LYS A 317 -14.87 4.55 20.06
N HIS A 318 -14.57 5.18 18.93
CA HIS A 318 -15.41 6.17 18.27
C HIS A 318 -15.70 5.76 16.81
N PRO A 319 -16.34 4.60 16.57
CA PRO A 319 -16.46 4.01 15.24
C PRO A 319 -17.26 4.85 14.26
N ALA A 320 -18.26 5.64 14.71
CA ALA A 320 -18.98 6.58 13.86
C ALA A 320 -18.08 7.75 13.38
N ALA A 321 -17.27 8.32 14.27
CA ALA A 321 -16.31 9.36 13.90
C ALA A 321 -15.19 8.82 12.99
N ALA A 322 -14.68 7.62 13.28
CA ALA A 322 -13.69 6.94 12.44
C ALA A 322 -14.27 6.64 11.04
N ARG A 323 -15.52 6.16 10.98
CA ARG A 323 -16.25 5.95 9.72
C ARG A 323 -16.37 7.23 8.91
N ALA A 324 -16.79 8.32 9.54
CA ALA A 324 -16.92 9.62 8.88
C ALA A 324 -15.60 10.08 8.26
N LEU A 325 -14.48 9.88 8.96
CA LEU A 325 -13.15 10.23 8.45
C LEU A 325 -12.70 9.32 7.29
N VAL A 326 -12.95 8.01 7.38
CA VAL A 326 -12.70 7.05 6.28
C VAL A 326 -13.45 7.46 5.02
N GLU A 327 -14.73 7.79 5.15
CA GLU A 327 -15.55 8.24 4.03
C GLU A 327 -15.05 9.56 3.45
N TRP A 328 -14.76 10.54 4.32
CA TRP A 328 -14.25 11.84 3.91
C TRP A 328 -12.94 11.74 3.12
N LEU A 329 -11.95 11.01 3.64
CA LEU A 329 -10.63 10.87 3.01
C LEU A 329 -10.66 10.17 1.65
N ALA A 330 -11.74 9.47 1.33
CA ALA A 330 -11.95 8.79 0.06
C ALA A 330 -12.71 9.64 -0.97
N THR A 331 -13.18 10.83 -0.60
CA THR A 331 -13.94 11.70 -1.50
C THR A 331 -13.04 12.36 -2.56
N PRO A 332 -13.57 12.67 -3.76
CA PRO A 332 -12.84 13.45 -4.76
C PRO A 332 -12.36 14.80 -4.23
N GLU A 333 -13.17 15.49 -3.42
CA GLU A 333 -12.82 16.77 -2.78
C GLU A 333 -11.57 16.61 -1.89
N SER A 334 -11.55 15.60 -1.02
CA SER A 334 -10.38 15.34 -0.17
C SER A 334 -9.13 14.93 -0.96
N ILE A 335 -9.28 14.26 -2.10
CA ILE A 335 -8.16 13.69 -2.86
C ILE A 335 -7.57 14.68 -3.87
N LEU A 336 -8.42 15.47 -4.54
CA LEU A 336 -8.02 16.32 -5.66
C LEU A 336 -7.69 17.76 -5.25
N GLY A 337 -8.14 18.20 -4.07
CA GLY A 337 -7.98 19.57 -3.60
C GLY A 337 -9.03 20.50 -4.20
#